data_AF-A0AAV0VN17-F1
#
_entry.id   AF-A0AAV0VN17-F1
#
_cell.length_a   1.000
_cell.length_b   1.000
_cell.length_c   1.000
_cell.angle_alpha   90.00
_cell.angle_beta   90.00
_cell.angle_gamma   90.00
#
_symmetry.space_group_name_H-M   'P 1'
#
loop_
_entity.id
_entity.type
_entity.pdbx_description
1 polymer ?
#
loop_
_entity_poly.entity_id
_entity_poly.type
_entity_poly.pdbx_seq_one_letter_code
_entity_poly.pdbx_strand_id
1 'polypeptide(L)'
;MEQSMLSFVLTHLPDNWDTNVSYKTSTVFEVILCRSKNAGEYESVESMFYGANISQISRVQNPFQYGRYMLRREMLNSTYENTVFHAVHKDDLNTALKFNCDYRRYSRKREGIYENSQHPMFYNSFSDLINKIIHPISDINVLVLKIMTKAPKTQCDYYIQYVVEF
;
A
#
# COMPACT_ATOMS: atom_id res chain seq x y z
N MET A 1 -7.47 -24.56 23.56
CA MET A 1 -6.30 -23.78 23.09
C MET A 1 -6.84 -22.45 22.62
N GLU A 2 -6.43 -21.34 23.25
CA GLU A 2 -6.79 -20.02 22.76
C GLU A 2 -6.24 -19.82 21.35
N GLN A 3 -7.12 -19.56 20.40
CA GLN A 3 -6.73 -19.16 19.05
C GLN A 3 -6.00 -17.82 19.17
N SER A 4 -4.76 -17.74 18.71
CA SER A 4 -4.03 -16.46 18.71
C SER A 4 -4.74 -15.47 17.78
N MET A 5 -4.72 -14.18 18.12
CA MET A 5 -5.33 -13.15 17.25
C MET A 5 -4.80 -13.20 15.82
N LEU A 6 -3.51 -13.53 15.65
CA LEU A 6 -2.93 -13.75 14.33
C LEU A 6 -3.64 -14.90 13.61
N SER A 7 -3.78 -16.07 14.25
CA SER A 7 -4.44 -17.22 13.63
C SER A 7 -5.89 -16.95 13.22
N PHE A 8 -6.63 -16.12 13.99
CA PHE A 8 -7.98 -15.68 13.61
C PHE A 8 -7.97 -14.76 12.38
N VAL A 9 -7.05 -13.79 12.31
CA VAL A 9 -6.98 -12.89 11.15
C VAL A 9 -6.58 -13.63 9.88
N LEU A 10 -5.69 -14.63 9.99
CA LEU A 10 -5.21 -15.41 8.84
C LEU A 10 -6.33 -16.25 8.17
N THR A 11 -7.43 -16.55 8.86
CA THR A 11 -8.58 -17.26 8.24
C THR A 11 -9.54 -16.34 7.47
N HIS A 12 -9.32 -15.02 7.50
CA HIS A 12 -10.20 -14.01 6.90
C HIS A 12 -9.47 -13.12 5.87
N LEU A 13 -8.43 -13.65 5.25
CA LEU A 13 -7.64 -12.95 4.24
C LEU A 13 -8.28 -13.03 2.85
N PRO A 14 -7.91 -12.12 1.92
CA PRO A 14 -8.33 -12.22 0.54
C PRO A 14 -7.88 -13.53 -0.11
N ASP A 15 -8.73 -14.14 -0.94
CA ASP A 15 -8.45 -15.41 -1.63
C ASP A 15 -7.24 -15.33 -2.57
N ASN A 16 -6.91 -14.13 -3.06
CA ASN A 16 -5.80 -13.92 -3.97
C ASN A 16 -4.44 -13.77 -3.25
N TRP A 17 -4.40 -13.77 -1.92
CA TRP A 17 -3.15 -13.74 -1.17
C TRP A 17 -2.51 -15.13 -1.12
N ASP A 18 -1.17 -15.15 -1.13
CA ASP A 18 -0.45 -16.38 -0.86
C ASP A 18 -0.76 -16.85 0.57
N THR A 19 -1.02 -18.15 0.70
CA THR A 19 -1.38 -18.81 1.98
C THR A 19 -0.17 -19.45 2.65
N ASN A 20 0.85 -19.83 1.88
CA ASN A 20 2.09 -20.44 2.37
C ASN A 20 3.13 -19.40 2.78
N VAL A 21 2.77 -18.52 3.70
CA VAL A 21 3.59 -17.37 4.09
C VAL A 21 3.96 -17.44 5.56
N SER A 22 5.26 -17.39 5.84
CA SER A 22 5.75 -17.25 7.21
C SER A 22 5.87 -15.77 7.55
N TYR A 23 4.84 -15.19 8.16
CA TYR A 23 4.91 -13.86 8.76
C TYR A 23 5.97 -13.86 9.88
N LYS A 24 7.13 -13.24 9.64
CA LYS A 24 8.17 -13.03 10.66
C LYS A 24 7.79 -11.84 11.56
N THR A 25 8.70 -11.38 12.41
CA THR A 25 8.54 -10.22 13.31
C THR A 25 8.06 -8.92 12.62
N SER A 26 8.20 -8.81 11.30
CA SER A 26 7.44 -7.88 10.47
C SER A 26 6.12 -8.53 10.05
N THR A 27 5.00 -7.99 10.53
CA THR A 27 3.65 -8.40 10.12
C THR A 27 3.29 -8.07 8.66
N VAL A 28 4.31 -7.81 7.84
CA VAL A 28 4.24 -7.48 6.43
C VAL A 28 5.04 -8.53 5.69
N PHE A 29 4.47 -9.05 4.61
CA PHE A 29 5.15 -9.87 3.64
C PHE A 29 4.97 -9.28 2.25
N GLU A 30 6.04 -9.29 1.45
CA GLU A 30 6.03 -8.79 0.08
C GLU A 30 6.25 -9.96 -0.88
N VAL A 31 5.35 -10.08 -1.87
CA VAL A 31 5.41 -11.10 -2.92
C VAL A 31 5.79 -10.40 -4.21
N ILE A 32 6.97 -10.70 -4.74
CA ILE A 32 7.37 -10.18 -6.05
C ILE A 32 6.47 -10.84 -7.10
N LEU A 33 5.69 -10.02 -7.82
CA LEU A 33 4.86 -10.47 -8.91
C LEU A 33 5.72 -10.65 -10.16
N CYS A 34 5.50 -11.75 -10.88
CA CYS A 34 6.12 -11.94 -12.18
C CYS A 34 5.07 -12.21 -13.25
N ARG A 35 5.27 -11.65 -14.45
CA ARG A 35 4.33 -11.77 -15.56
C ARG A 35 4.01 -13.23 -15.92
N SER A 36 4.96 -14.15 -15.73
CA SER A 36 4.75 -15.58 -16.02
C SER A 36 3.82 -16.32 -15.04
N LYS A 37 3.79 -15.93 -13.76
CA LYS A 37 2.98 -16.59 -12.72
C LYS A 37 1.74 -15.80 -12.34
N ASN A 38 1.80 -14.48 -12.47
CA ASN A 38 0.79 -13.54 -11.99
C ASN A 38 0.29 -12.64 -13.13
N ALA A 39 0.25 -13.12 -14.38
CA ALA A 39 0.02 -12.32 -15.59
C ALA A 39 -1.08 -11.27 -15.45
N GLY A 40 -2.32 -11.68 -15.12
CA GLY A 40 -3.45 -10.76 -15.03
C GLY A 40 -3.33 -9.72 -13.91
N GLU A 41 -2.79 -10.09 -12.75
CA GLU A 41 -2.56 -9.14 -11.65
C GLU A 41 -1.42 -8.18 -12.00
N TYR A 42 -0.32 -8.71 -12.53
CA TYR A 42 0.84 -7.94 -12.95
C TYR A 42 0.46 -6.91 -14.03
N GLU A 43 -0.22 -7.34 -15.11
CA GLU A 43 -0.66 -6.49 -16.21
C GLU A 43 -1.66 -5.42 -15.74
N SER A 44 -2.57 -5.77 -14.82
CA SER A 44 -3.51 -4.83 -14.22
C SER A 44 -2.78 -3.73 -13.45
N VAL A 45 -1.81 -4.06 -12.60
CA VAL A 45 -1.02 -3.08 -11.85
C VAL A 45 -0.13 -2.27 -12.78
N GLU A 46 0.57 -2.91 -13.71
CA GLU A 46 1.45 -2.27 -14.70
C GLU A 46 0.69 -1.24 -15.54
N SER A 47 -0.55 -1.52 -15.92
CA SER A 47 -1.39 -0.58 -16.69
C SER A 47 -1.66 0.75 -15.97
N MET A 48 -1.55 0.78 -14.63
CA MET A 48 -1.70 2.00 -13.83
C MET A 48 -0.53 2.98 -14.00
N PHE A 49 0.60 2.51 -14.53
CA PHE A 49 1.87 3.22 -14.67
C PHE A 49 2.26 3.42 -16.13
N TYR A 50 1.27 3.64 -17.01
CA TYR A 50 1.48 3.77 -18.46
C TYR A 50 2.64 4.73 -18.81
N GLY A 51 3.59 4.22 -19.59
CA GLY A 51 4.77 4.96 -20.05
C GLY A 51 5.95 5.00 -19.06
N ALA A 52 5.81 4.41 -17.87
CA ALA A 52 6.92 4.24 -16.93
C ALA A 52 7.70 2.96 -17.20
N ASN A 53 9.00 2.97 -16.92
CA ASN A 53 9.81 1.76 -16.91
C ASN A 53 9.77 1.14 -15.52
N ILE A 54 8.96 0.10 -15.32
CA ILE A 54 8.80 -0.58 -14.03
C ILE A 54 9.90 -1.64 -13.90
N SER A 55 10.67 -1.58 -12.82
CA SER A 55 11.68 -2.60 -12.50
C SER A 55 11.10 -3.76 -11.70
N GLN A 56 10.19 -3.47 -10.76
CA GLN A 56 9.58 -4.49 -9.90
C GLN A 56 8.16 -4.08 -9.45
N ILE A 57 7.27 -5.07 -9.36
CA ILE A 57 5.96 -4.95 -8.72
C ILE A 57 5.89 -6.00 -7.61
N SER A 58 5.61 -5.55 -6.39
CA SER A 58 5.45 -6.43 -5.22
C SER A 58 4.07 -6.28 -4.63
N ARG A 59 3.36 -7.38 -4.40
CA ARG A 59 2.11 -7.40 -3.62
C ARG A 59 2.43 -7.38 -2.13
N VAL A 60 1.77 -6.49 -1.41
CA VAL A 60 1.90 -6.32 0.04
C VAL A 60 0.82 -7.14 0.74
N GLN A 61 1.24 -8.08 1.57
CA GLN A 61 0.38 -8.89 2.43
C GLN A 61 0.59 -8.48 3.88
N ASN A 62 -0.19 -7.52 4.36
CA ASN A 62 -0.24 -7.15 5.78
C ASN A 62 -1.62 -7.48 6.39
N PRO A 63 -1.77 -8.63 7.07
CA PRO A 63 -3.06 -9.09 7.57
C PRO A 63 -3.70 -8.11 8.57
N PHE A 64 -2.90 -7.39 9.35
CA PHE A 64 -3.43 -6.46 10.36
C PHE A 64 -3.88 -5.13 9.76
N GLN A 65 -3.20 -4.62 8.72
CA GLN A 65 -3.67 -3.44 8.00
C GLN A 65 -4.97 -3.77 7.26
N TYR A 66 -5.02 -4.90 6.57
CA TYR A 66 -6.22 -5.37 5.89
C TYR A 66 -7.39 -5.58 6.86
N GLY A 67 -7.17 -6.28 7.99
CA GLY A 67 -8.22 -6.50 8.98
C GLY A 67 -8.80 -5.21 9.55
N ARG A 68 -7.95 -4.22 9.89
CA ARG A 68 -8.43 -2.90 10.35
C ARG A 68 -9.22 -2.15 9.28
N TYR A 69 -8.80 -2.25 8.02
CA TYR A 69 -9.52 -1.68 6.89
C TYR A 69 -10.90 -2.32 6.73
N MET A 70 -10.99 -3.65 6.81
CA MET A 70 -12.25 -4.38 6.67
C MET A 70 -13.23 -4.05 7.79
N LEU A 71 -12.77 -4.05 9.05
CA LEU A 71 -13.59 -3.63 10.19
C LEU A 71 -14.09 -2.19 10.03
N ARG A 72 -13.23 -1.27 9.57
CA ARG A 72 -13.62 0.12 9.34
C ARG A 72 -14.68 0.23 8.25
N ARG A 73 -14.55 -0.54 7.16
CA ARG A 73 -15.51 -0.60 6.07
C ARG A 73 -16.89 -1.07 6.55
N GLU A 74 -16.92 -2.10 7.40
CA GLU A 74 -18.15 -2.59 8.03
C GLU A 74 -18.78 -1.52 8.94
N MET A 75 -17.98 -0.86 9.79
CA MET A 75 -18.48 0.20 10.68
C MET A 75 -19.06 1.39 9.92
N LEU A 76 -18.51 1.74 8.76
CA LEU A 76 -19.00 2.82 7.92
C LEU A 76 -20.20 2.40 7.04
N ASN A 77 -20.45 1.10 6.91
CA ASN A 77 -21.45 0.52 6.01
C ASN A 77 -21.37 1.12 4.59
N SER A 78 -20.16 1.22 4.05
CA SER A 78 -19.89 1.84 2.75
C SER A 78 -19.26 0.83 1.80
N THR A 79 -19.71 0.87 0.54
CA THR A 79 -19.10 0.13 -0.56
C THR A 79 -18.13 0.99 -1.38
N TYR A 80 -17.95 2.26 -1.02
CA TYR A 80 -17.00 3.12 -1.69
C TYR A 80 -15.58 2.59 -1.50
N GLU A 81 -14.89 2.39 -2.60
CA GLU A 81 -13.49 2.05 -2.63
C GLU A 81 -12.86 2.69 -3.86
N ASN A 82 -11.69 3.31 -3.69
CA ASN A 82 -10.90 3.84 -4.78
C ASN A 82 -9.46 3.36 -4.70
N THR A 83 -8.76 3.36 -5.83
CA THR A 83 -7.32 3.16 -5.89
C THR A 83 -6.62 4.51 -5.87
N VAL A 84 -5.61 4.66 -5.02
CA VAL A 84 -4.79 5.87 -4.91
C VAL A 84 -3.30 5.53 -4.82
N PHE A 85 -2.46 6.53 -5.07
CA PHE A 85 -1.01 6.39 -5.16
C PHE A 85 -0.32 7.24 -4.09
N HIS A 86 0.73 6.71 -3.49
CA HIS A 86 1.59 7.42 -2.53
C HIS A 86 3.06 7.22 -2.91
N ALA A 87 3.80 8.31 -3.07
CA ALA A 87 5.25 8.24 -3.26
C ALA A 87 5.93 8.17 -1.88
N VAL A 88 6.90 7.26 -1.74
CA VAL A 88 7.77 7.18 -0.56
C VAL A 88 9.21 7.10 -1.01
N HIS A 89 10.11 7.81 -0.33
CA HIS A 89 11.54 7.64 -0.58
C HIS A 89 11.98 6.20 -0.28
N LYS A 90 12.95 5.67 -1.03
CA LYS A 90 13.44 4.28 -0.87
C LYS A 90 13.83 3.95 0.58
N ASP A 91 14.56 4.85 1.25
CA ASP A 91 14.94 4.73 2.67
C ASP A 91 13.74 4.58 3.64
N ASP A 92 12.55 5.09 3.30
CA ASP A 92 11.38 5.12 4.17
C ASP A 92 10.36 4.02 3.83
N LEU A 93 10.61 3.16 2.83
CA LEU A 93 9.68 2.10 2.41
C LEU A 93 9.29 1.18 3.58
N ASN A 94 10.28 0.66 4.30
CA ASN A 94 10.03 -0.24 5.44
C ASN A 94 9.18 0.44 6.52
N THR A 95 9.38 1.73 6.75
CA THR A 95 8.59 2.52 7.69
C THR A 95 7.15 2.68 7.18
N ALA A 96 6.96 2.99 5.90
CA ALA A 96 5.64 3.11 5.29
C ALA A 96 4.85 1.80 5.37
N LEU A 97 5.49 0.68 5.02
CA LEU A 97 4.88 -0.64 5.06
C LEU A 97 4.52 -1.06 6.48
N LYS A 98 5.42 -0.85 7.45
CA LYS A 98 5.19 -1.22 8.86
C LYS A 98 4.10 -0.38 9.51
N PHE A 99 4.07 0.92 9.23
CA PHE A 99 3.22 1.88 9.93
C PHE A 99 2.07 2.46 9.08
N ASN A 100 1.69 1.75 8.01
CA ASN A 100 0.60 2.12 7.09
C ASN A 100 0.66 3.58 6.63
N CYS A 101 1.80 3.96 6.04
CA CYS A 101 2.10 5.30 5.58
C CYS A 101 2.01 6.37 6.68
N ASP A 102 2.43 6.09 7.91
CA ASP A 102 2.58 7.13 8.94
C ASP A 102 3.72 8.10 8.55
N TYR A 103 3.39 9.13 7.77
CA TYR A 103 4.37 10.09 7.26
C TYR A 103 5.16 10.78 8.38
N ARG A 104 4.62 10.84 9.61
CA ARG A 104 5.30 11.41 10.77
C ARG A 104 6.53 10.62 11.18
N ARG A 105 6.67 9.37 10.72
CA ARG A 105 7.81 8.48 10.99
C ARG A 105 8.87 8.49 9.89
N TYR A 106 8.62 9.16 8.78
CA TYR A 106 9.56 9.23 7.68
C TYR A 106 10.80 10.04 8.07
N SER A 107 11.96 9.55 7.65
CA SER A 107 13.26 10.18 7.87
C SER A 107 13.61 11.19 6.77
N ARG A 108 13.09 10.97 5.56
CA ARG A 108 13.30 11.82 4.38
C ARG A 108 12.09 12.73 4.11
N LYS A 109 11.51 13.31 5.17
CA LYS A 109 10.49 14.36 5.01
C LYS A 109 11.14 15.58 4.37
N ARG A 110 10.95 15.79 3.08
CA ARG A 110 11.17 17.11 2.47
C ARG A 110 9.86 17.87 2.44
N GLU A 111 9.95 19.18 2.67
CA GLU A 111 8.82 20.08 2.67
C GLU A 111 7.98 19.91 1.39
N GLY A 112 6.66 19.83 1.54
CA GLY A 112 5.71 19.90 0.42
C GLY A 112 5.35 18.59 -0.30
N ILE A 113 5.84 17.42 0.11
CA ILE A 113 5.51 16.13 -0.57
C ILE A 113 4.60 15.21 0.27
N TYR A 114 4.60 15.36 1.59
CA TYR A 114 3.93 14.42 2.50
C TYR A 114 2.78 15.01 3.33
N GLU A 115 2.46 16.30 3.19
CA GLU A 115 1.64 17.03 4.15
C GLU A 115 0.56 17.94 3.54
N ASN A 116 -0.69 17.71 3.97
CA ASN A 116 -1.61 18.81 4.29
C ASN A 116 -1.68 19.04 5.82
N SER A 117 -0.61 18.68 6.53
CA SER A 117 -0.46 18.71 7.99
C SER A 117 -1.36 17.76 8.80
N GLN A 118 -2.20 16.92 8.16
CA GLN A 118 -3.08 15.99 8.87
C GLN A 118 -2.98 14.54 8.37
N HIS A 119 -2.75 14.31 7.08
CA HIS A 119 -2.76 12.98 6.47
C HIS A 119 -1.66 12.80 5.41
N PRO A 120 -1.27 11.55 5.08
CA PRO A 120 -0.40 11.28 3.94
C PRO A 120 -1.05 11.80 2.65
N MET A 121 -0.25 12.37 1.75
CA MET A 121 -0.75 12.79 0.45
C MET A 121 -0.99 11.59 -0.46
N PHE A 122 -2.22 11.49 -0.97
CA PHE A 122 -2.63 10.48 -1.92
C PHE A 122 -3.02 11.13 -3.25
N TYR A 123 -2.59 10.52 -4.34
CA TYR A 123 -2.87 10.97 -5.70
C TYR A 123 -3.86 10.02 -6.36
N ASN A 124 -4.73 10.53 -7.23
CA ASN A 124 -5.73 9.70 -7.91
C ASN A 124 -5.19 8.97 -9.13
N SER A 125 -4.02 9.38 -9.63
CA SER A 125 -3.34 8.73 -10.75
C SER A 125 -1.82 8.80 -10.57
N PHE A 126 -1.09 7.92 -11.26
CA PHE A 126 0.37 7.98 -11.33
C PHE A 126 0.85 9.29 -11.99
N SER A 127 0.14 9.78 -13.01
CA SER A 127 0.48 11.05 -13.66
C SER A 127 0.40 12.23 -12.69
N ASP A 128 -0.67 12.30 -11.87
CA ASP A 128 -0.82 13.34 -10.85
C ASP A 128 0.33 13.30 -9.83
N LEU A 129 0.74 12.09 -9.44
CA LEU A 129 1.85 11.88 -8.53
C LEU A 129 3.16 12.40 -9.13
N ILE A 130 3.52 11.96 -10.35
CA ILE A 130 4.79 12.35 -10.99
C ILE A 130 4.87 13.86 -11.22
N ASN A 131 3.76 14.52 -11.54
CA ASN A 131 3.71 15.97 -11.72
C ASN A 131 3.88 16.77 -10.42
N LYS A 132 3.85 16.12 -9.25
CA LYS A 132 3.89 16.76 -7.93
C LYS A 132 5.08 16.36 -7.08
N ILE A 133 5.73 15.23 -7.36
CA ILE A 133 6.94 14.82 -6.63
C ILE A 133 8.13 15.70 -6.99
N ILE A 134 9.01 15.90 -6.01
CA ILE A 134 10.27 16.64 -6.17
C ILE A 134 11.45 15.67 -6.33
N HIS A 135 11.32 14.45 -5.81
CA HIS A 135 12.35 13.43 -5.91
C HIS A 135 12.38 12.84 -7.33
N PRO A 136 13.58 12.51 -7.85
CA PRO A 136 13.70 11.67 -9.03
C PRO A 136 12.89 10.37 -8.84
N ILE A 137 12.27 9.89 -9.92
CA ILE A 137 11.52 8.62 -9.88
C ILE A 137 12.39 7.44 -9.40
N SER A 138 13.70 7.50 -9.70
CA SER A 138 14.70 6.52 -9.26
C SER A 138 14.93 6.48 -7.75
N ASP A 139 14.49 7.48 -7.00
CA ASP A 139 14.74 7.60 -5.56
C ASP A 139 13.49 7.26 -4.73
N ILE A 140 12.38 6.98 -5.40
CA ILE A 140 11.10 6.68 -4.77
C ILE A 140 10.63 5.27 -5.11
N ASN A 141 9.77 4.77 -4.25
CA ASN A 141 8.85 3.69 -4.55
C ASN A 141 7.44 4.29 -4.59
N VAL A 142 6.57 3.75 -5.44
CA VAL A 142 5.16 4.13 -5.46
C VAL A 142 4.35 3.02 -4.81
N LEU A 143 3.61 3.39 -3.77
CA LEU A 143 2.65 2.53 -3.11
C LEU A 143 1.29 2.70 -3.78
N VAL A 144 0.65 1.58 -4.13
CA VAL A 144 -0.74 1.54 -4.60
C VAL A 144 -1.60 1.12 -3.42
N LEU A 145 -2.60 1.92 -3.08
CA LEU A 145 -3.47 1.73 -1.93
C LEU A 145 -4.93 1.64 -2.35
N LYS A 146 -5.72 0.89 -1.55
CA LYS A 146 -7.17 1.06 -1.54
C LYS A 146 -7.55 2.02 -0.43
N ILE A 147 -8.49 2.90 -0.73
CA ILE A 147 -9.03 3.87 0.21
C ILE A 147 -10.56 3.86 0.14
N MET A 148 -11.21 3.91 1.31
CA MET A 148 -12.68 3.85 1.43
C MET A 148 -13.35 5.23 1.60
N THR A 149 -12.61 6.31 1.39
CA THR A 149 -13.09 7.69 1.53
C THR A 149 -12.24 8.65 0.69
N LYS A 150 -12.79 9.81 0.33
CA LYS A 150 -12.03 10.90 -0.32
C LYS A 150 -11.20 11.73 0.66
N ALA A 151 -11.56 11.66 1.95
CA ALA A 151 -10.90 12.39 3.03
C ALA A 151 -10.58 11.38 4.15
N PRO A 152 -9.45 10.66 4.06
CA PRO A 152 -9.07 9.70 5.10
C PRO A 152 -8.83 10.45 6.41
N LYS A 153 -9.39 9.94 7.50
CA LYS A 153 -9.22 10.51 8.85
C LYS A 153 -8.23 9.68 9.66
N THR A 154 -8.17 8.38 9.38
CA THR A 154 -7.39 7.40 10.12
C THR A 154 -6.64 6.47 9.18
N GLN A 155 -5.61 5.81 9.71
CA GLN A 155 -4.90 4.75 9.00
C GLN A 155 -5.72 3.48 8.77
N CYS A 156 -6.97 3.42 9.25
CA CYS A 156 -7.88 2.32 8.95
C CYS A 156 -8.71 2.60 7.69
N ASP A 157 -8.68 3.83 7.17
CA ASP A 157 -9.47 4.19 5.99
C ASP A 157 -8.80 3.75 4.68
N TYR A 158 -7.59 3.21 4.74
CA TYR A 158 -6.83 2.70 3.60
C TYR A 158 -5.86 1.58 4.00
N TYR A 159 -5.42 0.80 3.02
CA TYR A 159 -4.33 -0.15 3.16
C TYR A 159 -3.50 -0.25 1.88
N ILE A 160 -2.24 -0.63 2.03
CA ILE A 160 -1.28 -0.79 0.92
C ILE A 160 -1.53 -2.13 0.24
N GLN A 161 -1.71 -2.14 -1.08
CA GLN A 161 -1.85 -3.35 -1.89
C GLN A 161 -0.55 -3.70 -2.61
N TYR A 162 0.14 -2.71 -3.17
CA TYR A 162 1.32 -2.95 -3.99
C TYR A 162 2.43 -1.92 -3.71
N VAL A 163 3.66 -2.35 -3.91
CA VAL A 163 4.86 -1.51 -4.06
C VAL A 163 5.33 -1.62 -5.50
N VAL A 164 5.64 -0.49 -6.12
CA VAL A 164 6.15 -0.41 -7.48
C VAL A 164 7.47 0.35 -7.48
N GLU A 165 8.48 -0.25 -8.10
CA GLU A 165 9.84 0.25 -8.24
C GLU A 165 10.14 0.57 -9.71
N PHE A 166 11.01 1.56 -9.94
CA PHE A 166 11.42 2.05 -11.26
C PHE A 166 12.96 2.03 -11.38
#